data_AF-A0A3M6V8R2-F1
#
_entry.id   AF-A0A3M6V8R2-F1
#
_cell.length_a   1.000
_cell.length_b   1.000
_cell.length_c   1.000
_cell.angle_alpha   90.00
_cell.angle_beta   90.00
_cell.angle_gamma   90.00
#
_symmetry.space_group_name_H-M   'P 1'
#
loop_
_entity.id
_entity.type
_entity.pdbx_description
1 polymer ?
#
loop_
_entity_poly.entity_id
_entity_poly.type
_entity_poly.pdbx_seq_one_letter_code
_entity_poly.pdbx_strand_id
1 'polypeptide(L)' 'MKNSVKNRANGQVSCAGQFIANHLGDFEQTGKWLHVDMAFTVFTSDDKQSTGFGVAFIQSLLKEIDNAGW' A
#
# COMPACT_ATOMS: atom_id res chain seq x y z
N MET A 1 2.64 -19.70 -6.94
CA MET A 1 2.62 -18.37 -7.59
C MET A 1 4.03 -17.93 -7.97
N LYS A 2 4.21 -16.91 -8.83
CA LYS A 2 5.51 -16.24 -9.06
C LYS A 2 5.52 -14.87 -8.36
N ASN A 3 6.70 -14.35 -8.05
CA ASN A 3 6.89 -13.08 -7.34
C ASN A 3 6.81 -11.83 -8.22
N SER A 4 6.51 -11.98 -9.51
CA SER A 4 6.30 -10.85 -10.41
C SER A 4 5.37 -11.23 -11.55
N VAL A 5 4.72 -10.22 -12.12
CA VAL A 5 3.81 -10.37 -13.25
C VAL A 5 4.54 -10.82 -14.51
N LYS A 6 3.90 -11.68 -15.30
CA LYS A 6 4.38 -12.02 -16.65
C LYS A 6 4.26 -10.81 -17.60
N ASN A 7 3.20 -10.02 -17.47
CA ASN A 7 2.93 -8.82 -18.27
C ASN A 7 2.92 -7.59 -17.36
N ARG A 8 3.84 -6.64 -17.57
CA ARG A 8 3.95 -5.40 -16.78
C ARG A 8 2.83 -4.39 -17.06
N ALA A 9 2.12 -4.52 -18.19
CA ALA A 9 0.96 -3.68 -18.52
C ALA A 9 -0.35 -4.17 -17.86
N ASN A 10 -0.29 -5.10 -16.92
CA ASN A 10 -1.47 -5.66 -16.24
C ASN A 10 -1.59 -5.18 -14.79
N GLY A 11 -1.64 -3.85 -14.58
CA GLY A 11 -1.81 -3.28 -13.24
C GLY A 11 -0.71 -3.72 -12.25
N GLN A 12 0.55 -3.50 -12.61
CA GLN A 12 1.70 -4.08 -11.90
C GLN A 12 1.70 -3.83 -10.38
N VAL A 13 1.32 -2.62 -9.93
CA VAL A 13 1.22 -2.27 -8.50
C VAL A 13 0.14 -3.10 -7.81
N SER A 14 -1.04 -3.25 -8.42
CA SER A 14 -2.12 -4.08 -7.89
C SER A 14 -1.72 -5.55 -7.81
N CYS A 15 -1.00 -6.08 -8.81
CA CYS A 15 -0.48 -7.45 -8.74
C CYS A 15 0.59 -7.64 -7.65
N ALA A 16 1.40 -6.62 -7.36
CA ALA A 16 2.33 -6.67 -6.22
C ALA A 16 1.57 -6.70 -4.89
N GLY A 17 0.50 -5.89 -4.77
CA GLY A 17 -0.45 -5.98 -3.65
C GLY A 17 -1.04 -7.39 -3.52
N GLN A 18 -1.63 -7.93 -4.59
CA GLN A 18 -2.21 -9.28 -4.60
C GLN A 18 -1.18 -10.37 -4.21
N PHE A 19 0.09 -10.20 -4.63
CA PHE A 19 1.15 -11.11 -4.24
C PHE A 19 1.26 -11.18 -2.71
N ILE A 20 1.21 -10.05 -2.00
CA ILE A 20 1.22 -10.00 -0.54
C ILE A 20 -0.08 -10.61 0.03
N ALA A 21 -1.24 -10.21 -0.52
CA ALA A 21 -2.57 -10.68 -0.11
C ALA A 21 -2.66 -12.21 0.00
N ASN A 22 -2.12 -12.90 -1.00
CA ASN A 22 -2.16 -14.36 -1.10
C ASN A 22 -1.41 -15.10 0.02
N HIS A 23 -0.66 -14.37 0.86
CA HIS A 23 0.05 -14.91 2.03
C HIS A 23 -0.62 -14.54 3.37
N LEU A 24 -1.75 -13.82 3.36
CA LEU A 24 -2.48 -13.42 4.57
C LEU A 24 -3.47 -14.49 5.07
N GLY A 25 -3.70 -15.56 4.30
CA GLY A 25 -4.68 -16.59 4.63
C GLY A 25 -6.10 -16.01 4.70
N ASP A 26 -6.90 -16.48 5.66
CA ASP A 26 -8.30 -16.05 5.82
C ASP A 26 -8.44 -14.54 6.09
N PHE A 27 -7.40 -13.88 6.59
CA PHE A 27 -7.42 -12.44 6.86
C PHE A 27 -7.56 -11.60 5.57
N GLU A 28 -7.18 -12.14 4.41
CA GLU A 28 -7.37 -11.45 3.12
C GLU A 28 -8.85 -11.21 2.80
N GLN A 29 -9.73 -12.13 3.22
CA GLN A 29 -11.17 -12.09 2.94
C GLN A 29 -12.00 -11.57 4.11
N THR A 30 -11.50 -11.74 5.33
CA THR A 30 -12.23 -11.43 6.57
C THR A 30 -11.75 -10.15 7.25
N GLY A 31 -10.49 -9.78 7.02
CA GLY A 31 -9.86 -8.61 7.58
C GLY A 31 -10.05 -7.37 6.72
N LYS A 32 -9.64 -6.22 7.26
CA LYS A 32 -9.44 -4.99 6.49
C LYS A 32 -7.94 -4.85 6.23
N TRP A 33 -7.53 -4.98 4.98
CA TRP A 33 -6.13 -4.83 4.57
C TRP A 33 -6.01 -3.77 3.48
N LEU A 34 -4.96 -2.97 3.56
CA LEU A 34 -4.63 -1.92 2.61
C LEU A 34 -3.15 -2.05 2.23
N HIS A 35 -2.87 -2.16 0.93
CA HIS A 35 -1.52 -2.02 0.39
C HIS A 35 -1.29 -0.57 -0.05
N VAL A 36 -0.19 0.03 0.42
CA VAL A 36 0.23 1.39 0.06
C VAL A 36 1.58 1.31 -0.65
N ASP A 37 1.58 1.50 -1.97
CA ASP A 37 2.80 1.71 -2.73
C ASP A 37 3.18 3.20 -2.68
N MET A 38 4.30 3.48 -2.03
CA MET A 38 4.79 4.84 -1.78
C MET A 38 6.12 5.13 -2.47
N ALA A 39 6.49 4.35 -3.50
CA ALA A 39 7.81 4.44 -4.13
C ALA A 39 8.19 5.86 -4.59
N PHE A 40 7.23 6.64 -5.10
CA PHE A 40 7.47 7.99 -5.61
C PHE A 40 7.03 9.11 -4.67
N THR A 41 6.13 8.86 -3.71
CA THR A 41 5.67 9.92 -2.80
C THR A 41 6.68 10.23 -1.70
N VAL A 42 7.63 9.33 -1.42
CA VAL A 42 8.65 9.48 -0.38
C VAL A 42 9.77 10.47 -0.72
N PHE A 43 9.87 10.92 -1.98
CA PHE A 43 11.01 11.69 -2.48
C PHE A 43 10.61 12.65 -3.59
N THR A 44 11.27 13.81 -3.63
CA THR A 44 11.14 14.81 -4.71
C THR A 44 12.38 14.81 -5.58
N SER A 45 12.20 14.67 -6.89
CA SER A 45 13.31 14.65 -7.87
C SER A 45 14.05 15.96 -7.97
N ASP A 46 13.37 17.06 -7.67
CA ASP A 46 13.83 18.41 -7.99
C ASP A 46 14.90 18.90 -7.01
N ASP A 47 14.69 18.64 -5.72
CA ASP A 47 15.61 19.00 -4.63
C ASP A 47 16.35 17.80 -4.05
N LYS A 48 16.08 16.59 -4.55
CA LYS A 48 16.64 15.30 -4.11
C LYS A 48 16.47 15.04 -2.61
N GLN A 49 15.37 15.50 -2.03
CA GLN A 49 15.07 15.32 -0.62
C GLN A 49 13.95 14.32 -0.39
N SER A 50 13.95 13.72 0.79
CA SER A 50 12.84 12.93 1.28
C SER A 50 11.69 13.85 1.69
N THR A 51 10.45 13.47 1.36
CA THR A 51 9.26 14.29 1.64
C THR A 51 8.71 14.12 3.06
N GLY A 52 9.08 13.03 3.74
CA GLY A 52 8.47 12.64 5.01
C GLY A 52 7.04 12.09 4.87
N PHE A 53 6.60 11.74 3.66
CA PHE A 53 5.30 11.11 3.42
C PHE A 53 5.16 9.80 4.22
N GLY A 54 4.01 9.62 4.88
CA GLY A 54 3.67 8.41 5.63
C GLY A 54 3.17 8.69 7.05
N VAL A 55 3.91 9.47 7.84
CA VAL A 55 3.56 9.73 9.25
C VAL A 55 2.20 10.43 9.36
N ALA A 56 2.02 11.55 8.67
CA ALA A 56 0.75 12.27 8.68
C ALA A 56 -0.39 11.42 8.09
N PHE A 57 -0.11 10.65 7.03
CA PHE A 57 -1.09 9.76 6.41
C PHE A 57 -1.63 8.71 7.39
N ILE A 58 -0.75 8.00 8.10
CA ILE A 58 -1.17 6.98 9.08
C ILE A 58 -1.94 7.61 10.24
N GLN A 59 -1.46 8.74 10.79
CA GLN A 59 -2.16 9.41 11.89
C GLN A 59 -3.56 9.87 11.50
N SER A 60 -3.73 10.42 10.30
CA SER A 60 -5.04 10.81 9.77
C SER A 60 -5.92 9.59 9.50
N LEU A 61 -5.38 8.54 8.88
CA LEU A 61 -6.13 7.30 8.61
C LEU A 61 -6.65 6.66 9.90
N LEU A 62 -5.80 6.57 10.94
CA LEU A 62 -6.20 6.01 12.23
C LEU A 62 -7.33 6.82 12.88
N LYS A 63 -7.27 8.16 12.81
CA LYS A 63 -8.35 9.02 13.29
C LYS A 63 -9.66 8.78 12.54
N GLU A 64 -9.62 8.63 11.22
CA GLU A 64 -10.83 8.36 10.43
C GLU A 64 -11.40 6.96 10.72
N ILE A 65 -10.55 5.96 10.92
CA ILE A 65 -10.95 4.59 11.31
C ILE A 65 -11.64 4.60 12.69
N ASP A 66 -11.06 5.30 13.67
CA ASP A 66 -11.63 5.46 15.02
C ASP A 66 -13.00 6.15 14.97
N ASN A 67 -13.11 7.26 14.22
CA ASN A 67 -14.37 7.97 14.03
C ASN A 67 -15.45 7.12 13.33
N ALA A 68 -15.04 6.23 12.42
CA ALA A 68 -15.95 5.34 11.71
C ALA A 68 -16.43 4.15 12.58
N GLY A 69 -15.92 4.00 13.81
CA GLY A 69 -16.28 2.92 14.73
C GLY A 69 -15.89 1.54 14.23
N TRP A 70 -14.76 1.46 13.51
CA TRP A 70 -14.22 0.21 12.99
C TRP A 70 -13.48 -0.59 14.05
#